data_AF-A0A820PD05-F1
#
_entry.id   AF-A0A820PD05-F1
#
_cell.length_a   1.000
_cell.length_b   1.000
_cell.length_c   1.000
_cell.angle_alpha   90.00
_cell.angle_beta   90.00
_cell.angle_gamma   90.00
#
_symmetry.space_group_name_H-M   'P 1'
#
loop_
_entity.id
_entity.type
_entity.pdbx_description
1 polymer ?
#
loop_
_entity_poly.entity_id
_entity_poly.type
_entity_poly.pdbx_seq_one_letter_code
_entity_poly.pdbx_strand_id
1 'polypeptide(L)'
;MPNLYQLIVDICCLDQDYTNAILNGYQWKKIIRNNLPNLHIFRFRMEFQLTNENNREQHIDELINSFQSSFWIKEHNWFIQCHWNSMNSSS
;
A
#
# COMPACT_ATOMS: atom_id res chain seq x y z
N MET A 1 12.06 14.50 12.80
CA MET A 1 11.03 13.98 13.72
C MET A 1 11.70 12.95 14.63
N PRO A 2 11.65 13.08 15.96
CA PRO A 2 12.45 12.21 16.82
C PRO A 2 11.76 10.86 17.02
N ASN A 3 12.50 9.78 16.76
CA ASN A 3 12.34 8.44 17.34
C ASN A 3 10.97 7.75 17.20
N LEU A 4 10.27 7.92 16.09
CA LEU A 4 9.12 7.04 15.81
C LEU A 4 9.62 5.63 15.45
N TYR A 5 9.59 4.73 16.43
CA TYR A 5 10.05 3.35 16.28
C TYR A 5 9.01 2.44 15.64
N GLN A 6 7.73 2.78 15.82
CA GLN A 6 6.58 2.04 15.32
C GLN A 6 5.57 2.98 14.68
N LEU A 7 5.06 2.57 13.51
CA LEU A 7 3.99 3.24 12.81
C LEU A 7 2.92 2.20 12.44
N ILE A 8 1.69 2.46 12.87
CA ILE A 8 0.50 1.69 12.51
C ILE A 8 -0.43 2.61 11.74
N VAL A 9 -0.80 2.22 10.53
CA VAL A 9 -1.66 2.99 9.63
C VAL A 9 -2.81 2.10 9.20
N ASP A 10 -4.04 2.56 9.38
CA ASP A 10 -5.23 1.91 8.84
C ASP A 10 -5.94 2.92 7.95
N ILE A 11 -5.97 2.64 6.64
CA ILE A 11 -6.57 3.51 5.62
C ILE A 11 -7.68 2.73 4.95
N CYS A 12 -8.92 3.17 5.17
CA CYS A 12 -10.08 2.67 4.47
C CYS A 12 -10.62 3.77 3.56
N CYS A 13 -10.38 3.66 2.26
CA CYS A 13 -10.92 4.58 1.26
C CYS A 13 -12.10 3.90 0.56
N LEU A 14 -13.32 4.14 1.07
CA LEU A 14 -14.54 3.59 0.50
C LEU A 14 -15.26 4.55 -0.47
N ASP A 15 -14.77 5.78 -0.63
CA ASP A 15 -15.40 6.76 -1.51
C ASP A 15 -15.06 6.52 -2.98
N GLN A 16 -16.12 6.37 -3.80
CA GLN A 16 -16.08 6.05 -5.22
C GLN A 16 -15.44 7.14 -6.10
N ASP A 17 -15.29 8.37 -5.56
CA ASP A 17 -14.81 9.55 -6.29
C ASP A 17 -13.30 9.83 -6.16
N TYR A 18 -12.57 9.08 -5.33
CA TYR A 18 -11.15 9.33 -5.10
C TYR A 18 -10.28 8.14 -5.51
N THR A 19 -10.12 7.95 -6.82
CA THR A 19 -8.94 7.29 -7.41
C THR A 19 -7.63 8.04 -7.09
N ASN A 20 -7.74 9.30 -6.64
CA ASN A 20 -6.60 10.11 -6.28
C ASN A 20 -6.09 9.80 -4.87
N ALA A 21 -4.95 9.10 -4.85
CA ALA A 21 -3.95 9.03 -3.79
C ALA A 21 -3.93 7.80 -2.88
N ILE A 22 -4.20 6.60 -3.42
CA ILE A 22 -3.60 5.41 -2.82
C ILE A 22 -2.08 5.53 -3.00
N LEU A 23 -1.36 5.71 -1.90
CA LEU A 23 0.09 5.76 -1.94
C LEU A 23 0.64 4.37 -2.25
N ASN A 24 1.38 4.26 -3.35
CA ASN A 24 2.06 3.02 -3.71
C ASN A 24 3.33 2.81 -2.87
N GLY A 25 3.93 1.63 -2.98
CA GLY A 25 5.12 1.26 -2.23
C GLY A 25 6.34 2.14 -2.53
N TYR A 26 6.43 2.78 -3.69
CA TYR A 26 7.50 3.75 -3.97
C TYR A 26 7.33 5.03 -3.17
N GLN A 27 6.11 5.54 -3.08
CA GLN A 27 5.79 6.74 -2.32
C GLN A 27 5.98 6.51 -0.82
N TRP A 28 5.48 5.38 -0.29
CA TRP A 28 5.72 5.00 1.10
C TRP A 28 7.20 4.84 1.44
N LYS A 29 7.96 4.16 0.57
CA LYS A 29 9.43 4.05 0.72
C LYS A 29 10.09 5.42 0.87
N LYS A 30 9.70 6.39 0.03
CA LYS A 30 10.25 7.75 0.07
C LYS A 30 9.90 8.44 1.40
N ILE A 31 8.66 8.31 1.87
CA ILE A 31 8.22 8.89 3.15
C ILE A 31 9.02 8.29 4.31
N ILE A 32 9.14 6.96 4.35
CA ILE A 32 9.84 6.26 5.44
C ILE A 32 11.32 6.63 5.46
N ARG A 33 12.02 6.54 4.32
CA ARG A 33 13.45 6.89 4.25
C ARG A 33 13.74 8.33 4.65
N ASN A 34 12.89 9.28 4.24
CA ASN A 34 13.17 10.70 4.45
C ASN A 34 12.77 11.19 5.85
N ASN A 35 11.73 10.60 6.45
CA ASN A 35 11.13 11.14 7.67
C ASN A 35 11.25 10.20 8.88
N LEU A 36 11.38 8.90 8.65
CA LEU A 36 11.30 7.85 9.67
C LEU A 36 12.50 6.87 9.58
N PRO A 37 13.75 7.36 9.58
CA PRO A 37 14.94 6.52 9.37
C PRO A 37 15.14 5.44 10.45
N ASN A 38 14.54 5.62 11.64
CA ASN A 38 14.64 4.70 12.77
C ASN A 38 13.40 3.79 12.91
N LEU A 39 12.54 3.74 11.91
CA LEU A 39 11.33 2.92 11.94
C LEU A 39 11.68 1.44 11.84
N HIS A 40 11.39 0.68 12.90
CA HIS A 40 11.59 -0.77 12.93
C HIS A 40 10.31 -1.53 12.62
N ILE A 41 9.19 -1.04 13.15
CA ILE A 41 7.89 -1.70 13.00
C ILE A 41 6.99 -0.82 12.13
N PHE A 42 6.69 -1.31 10.94
CA PHE A 42 5.69 -0.71 10.07
C PHE A 42 4.56 -1.71 9.85
N ARG A 43 3.35 -1.34 10.28
CA ARG A 43 2.13 -2.10 9.99
C ARG A 43 1.17 -1.17 9.28
N PHE A 44 0.75 -1.53 8.08
CA PHE A 44 -0.22 -0.75 7.36
C PHE A 44 -1.28 -1.67 6.76
N ARG A 45 -2.54 -1.23 6.83
CA ARG A 45 -3.68 -1.82 6.14
C ARG A 45 -4.26 -0.76 5.22
N MET A 46 -4.48 -1.15 3.96
CA MET A 46 -5.12 -0.29 2.98
C MET A 46 -6.26 -1.05 2.32
N GLU A 47 -7.43 -0.45 2.32
CA GLU A 47 -8.63 -0.96 1.66
C GLU A 47 -9.18 0.10 0.71
N PHE A 48 -9.42 -0.28 -0.54
CA PHE A 48 -9.91 0.63 -1.57
C PHE A 48 -10.74 -0.11 -2.61
N GLN A 49 -11.64 0.62 -3.27
CA GLN A 49 -12.40 0.13 -4.41
C GLN A 49 -11.82 0.70 -5.71
N LEU A 50 -11.59 -0.18 -6.69
CA LEU A 50 -11.24 0.23 -8.05
C LEU A 50 -12.54 0.32 -8.86
N THR A 51 -13.01 1.55 -9.08
CA THR A 51 -14.26 1.84 -9.81
C THR A 51 -14.13 1.81 -11.32
N ASN A 52 -12.91 1.91 -11.86
CA ASN A 52 -12.65 1.81 -13.30
C ASN A 52 -12.26 0.38 -13.68
N GLU A 53 -13.07 -0.27 -14.52
CA GLU A 53 -12.83 -1.65 -14.97
C GLU A 53 -11.65 -1.75 -15.95
N ASN A 54 -11.39 -0.69 -16.70
CA ASN A 54 -10.29 -0.67 -17.67
C ASN A 54 -8.95 -0.70 -16.94
N ASN A 55 -8.12 -1.70 -17.27
CA ASN A 55 -6.78 -1.90 -16.73
C ASN A 55 -6.74 -2.13 -15.20
N ARG A 56 -7.83 -2.57 -14.58
CA ARG A 56 -7.91 -2.86 -13.14
C ARG A 56 -6.80 -3.81 -12.68
N GLU A 57 -6.62 -4.92 -13.40
CA GLU A 57 -5.59 -5.92 -13.09
C GLU A 57 -4.19 -5.31 -13.18
N GLN A 58 -3.90 -4.55 -14.25
CA GLN A 58 -2.62 -3.87 -14.41
C GLN A 58 -2.35 -2.90 -13.26
N HIS A 59 -3.35 -2.13 -12.81
CA HIS A 59 -3.20 -1.22 -11.67
C HIS A 59 -2.95 -1.97 -10.35
N ILE A 60 -3.62 -3.11 -10.14
CA ILE A 60 -3.37 -3.98 -8.98
C ILE A 60 -1.94 -4.53 -9.04
N ASP A 61 -1.50 -5.03 -10.19
CA ASP A 61 -0.16 -5.58 -10.38
C ASP A 61 0.91 -4.50 -10.15
N GLU A 62 0.73 -3.30 -10.71
CA GLU A 62 1.63 -2.17 -10.49
C GLU A 62 1.72 -1.80 -9.00
N LEU A 63 0.59 -1.80 -8.29
CA LEU A 63 0.55 -1.54 -6.86
C LEU A 63 1.29 -2.64 -6.09
N ILE A 64 0.99 -3.92 -6.33
CA ILE A 64 1.65 -5.05 -5.65
C ILE A 64 3.16 -5.01 -5.93
N ASN A 65 3.55 -4.83 -7.18
CA ASN A 65 4.96 -4.77 -7.60
C ASN A 65 5.72 -3.64 -6.90
N SER A 66 5.07 -2.49 -6.63
CA SER A 66 5.70 -1.38 -5.90
C SER A 66 6.07 -1.72 -4.45
N PHE A 67 5.43 -2.73 -3.86
CA PHE A 67 5.74 -3.25 -2.52
C PHE A 67 6.73 -4.42 -2.53
N GLN A 68 7.10 -4.96 -3.69
CA GLN A 68 8.02 -6.10 -3.77
C GLN A 68 9.51 -5.71 -3.89
N SER A 69 9.83 -4.42 -3.77
CA SER A 69 11.24 -3.97 -3.87
C SER A 69 12.12 -4.48 -2.71
N SER A 70 13.44 -4.49 -2.92
CA SER A 70 14.43 -4.91 -1.92
C SER A 70 14.33 -4.16 -0.59
N PHE A 71 13.85 -2.92 -0.64
CA PHE A 71 13.58 -2.11 0.54
C PHE A 71 12.60 -2.82 1.49
N TRP A 72 11.48 -3.29 0.97
CA TRP A 72 10.45 -3.95 1.77
C TRP A 72 10.91 -5.33 2.26
N ILE A 73 11.45 -6.13 1.34
CA ILE A 73 11.70 -7.56 1.60
C ILE A 73 13.06 -7.80 2.27
N LYS A 74 14.14 -7.19 1.75
CA LYS A 74 15.51 -7.50 2.18
C LYS A 74 16.02 -6.56 3.28
N GLU A 75 15.79 -5.26 3.12
CA GLU A 75 16.29 -4.25 4.07
C GLU A 75 15.48 -4.27 5.37
N HIS A 76 14.15 -4.34 5.25
CA HIS A 76 13.25 -4.24 6.40
C HIS A 76 12.57 -5.55 6.82
N ASN A 77 12.63 -6.61 6.00
CA ASN A 77 11.93 -7.88 6.25
C ASN A 77 10.44 -7.69 6.58
N TRP A 78 9.80 -6.71 5.94
CA TRP A 78 8.39 -6.45 6.11
C TRP A 78 7.59 -7.30 5.12
N PHE A 79 6.65 -8.08 5.65
CA PHE A 79 5.77 -8.93 4.86
C PHE A 79 4.57 -8.12 4.36
N ILE A 80 4.25 -8.28 3.08
CA ILE A 80 3.06 -7.69 2.46
C ILE A 80 2.06 -8.81 2.19
N GLN A 81 0.84 -8.61 2.64
CA GLN A 81 -0.30 -9.47 2.32
C GLN A 81 -1.29 -8.63 1.51
N CYS A 82 -1.72 -9.18 0.37
CA CYS A 82 -2.71 -8.54 -0.48
C CYS A 82 -3.91 -9.47 -0.57
N HIS A 83 -5.08 -8.94 -0.23
CA HIS A 83 -6.37 -9.59 -0.43
C HIS A 83 -7.17 -8.71 -1.37
N TRP A 84 -7.67 -9.30 -2.44
CA TRP A 84 -8.58 -8.63 -3.35
C TRP A 84 -9.76 -9.56 -3.63
N ASN A 85 -10.94 -8.98 -3.76
CA ASN A 85 -12.15 -9.70 -4.09
C ASN A 85 -12.71 -9.11 -5.38
N SER A 86 -12.76 -9.89 -6.46
CA SER A 86 -13.50 -9.46 -7.63
C SER A 86 -14.99 -9.56 -7.28
N MET A 87 -15.70 -8.43 -7.25
CA MET A 87 -17.15 -8.47 -7.31
C MET A 87 -17.56 -9.02 -8.68
N ASN A 88 -17.51 -10.35 -8.84
CA ASN A 88 -18.25 -11.02 -9.88
C ASN A 88 -19.68 -11.10 -9.37
N SER A 89 -20.52 -10.15 -9.79
CA SER A 89 -21.97 -10.30 -9.68
C SER A 89 -22.36 -11.56 -10.45
N SER A 90 -22.52 -12.66 -9.72
CA SER A 90 -23.20 -13.85 -10.23
C SER A 90 -24.67 -13.48 -10.29
N SER A 91 -25.18 -13.24 -11.49
CA SER A 91 -26.60 -13.11 -11.81
C SER A 91 -26.92 -14.08 -12.93
#